data_AF-A0A7V4ZPC3-F1
#
_entry.id   AF-A0A7V4ZPC3-F1
#
_cell.length_a   1.000
_cell.length_b   1.000
_cell.length_c   1.000
_cell.angle_alpha   90.00
_cell.angle_beta   90.00
_cell.angle_gamma   90.00
#
_symmetry.space_group_name_H-M   'P 1'
#
loop_
_entity.id
_entity.type
_entity.pdbx_description
1 polymer ?
#
loop_
_entity_poly.entity_id
_entity_poly.type
_entity_poly.pdbx_seq_one_letter_code
_entity_poly.pdbx_strand_id
1 'polypeptide(L)'
;MILVVIFQDEIREVLGNLSLPSFFFGRTHTLSSKTIDRVIDATFQMINKKIGGLIVFQKGDNLDEIINQKKLLDAEIDEELLISIFNQQSPLHDGAVIIKGDRIRYAAALLPLSKSTQLPKEWGTRHRAGVGITEASDGKCIIISEERGEVLLASGGKVKRIEKKEELKEGLSDISQTEDNKNKDWVWGKKIFRDIPRKILFLILVCVIWIFLIAVPQSEINYTAPIEYYSIPQNLEIAGDPPKEVNVILKGSQRILSTLKPNQIRIMVNLSSARRGVNQISLTEANINTFPGIIVKSFYPHAIKINLLDISDLKKKM
;
A
#
# COMPACT_ATOMS: atom_id res chain seq x y z
N MET A 1 -19.25 7.86 3.07
CA MET A 1 -18.50 8.12 1.83
C MET A 1 -18.02 9.56 1.69
N ILE A 2 -18.64 10.55 2.35
CA ILE A 2 -18.27 11.97 2.25
C ILE A 2 -16.91 12.30 2.91
N LEU A 3 -16.52 11.60 3.98
CA LEU A 3 -15.24 11.83 4.69
C LEU A 3 -14.01 11.55 3.81
N VAL A 4 -14.04 10.53 2.95
CA VAL A 4 -12.89 10.14 2.10
C VAL A 4 -12.65 11.13 0.97
N VAL A 5 -13.70 11.83 0.51
CA VAL A 5 -13.60 12.84 -0.57
C VAL A 5 -13.06 14.16 -0.04
N ILE A 6 -13.43 14.55 1.18
CA ILE A 6 -12.96 15.80 1.79
C ILE A 6 -11.47 15.72 2.11
N PHE A 7 -11.01 14.57 2.61
CA PHE A 7 -9.59 14.37 2.96
C PHE A 7 -8.71 13.90 1.79
N GLN A 8 -9.24 13.86 0.56
CA GLN A 8 -8.54 13.24 -0.55
C GLN A 8 -7.28 14.02 -0.95
N ASP A 9 -7.33 15.35 -0.82
CA ASP A 9 -6.21 16.22 -1.16
C ASP A 9 -5.16 16.25 -0.04
N GLU A 10 -5.57 16.26 1.24
CA GLU A 10 -4.64 16.16 2.37
C GLU A 10 -3.96 14.78 2.41
N ILE A 11 -4.69 13.70 2.12
CA ILE A 11 -4.13 12.34 2.01
C ILE A 11 -3.12 12.27 0.85
N ARG A 12 -3.40 12.94 -0.28
CA ARG A 12 -2.49 12.99 -1.44
C ARG A 12 -1.22 13.77 -1.13
N GLU A 13 -1.30 14.89 -0.41
CA GLU A 13 -0.14 15.70 -0.03
C GLU A 13 0.74 14.96 0.98
N VAL A 14 0.13 14.30 1.97
CA VAL A 14 0.85 13.49 2.95
C VAL A 14 1.46 12.25 2.29
N LEU A 15 0.72 11.49 1.47
CA LEU A 15 1.24 10.31 0.77
C LEU A 15 2.27 10.65 -0.31
N GLY A 16 2.14 11.81 -0.98
CA GLY A 16 3.07 12.26 -2.02
C GLY A 16 4.44 12.64 -1.48
N ASN A 17 4.49 13.13 -0.24
CA ASN A 17 5.74 13.49 0.44
C ASN A 17 6.29 12.36 1.33
N LEU A 18 5.51 11.30 1.59
CA LEU A 18 5.96 10.12 2.32
C LEU A 18 6.53 9.07 1.37
N SER A 19 7.84 8.92 1.36
CA SER A 19 8.49 7.72 0.81
C SER A 19 8.17 6.53 1.72
N LEU A 20 7.18 5.73 1.33
CA LEU A 20 6.68 4.56 2.07
C LEU A 20 7.81 3.62 2.58
N PRO A 21 8.92 3.37 1.85
CA PRO A 21 10.02 2.57 2.37
C PRO A 21 10.65 3.13 3.64
N SER A 22 10.78 4.46 3.78
CA SER A 22 11.38 5.11 4.96
C SER A 22 10.47 5.12 6.19
N PHE A 23 9.15 5.04 6.01
CA PHE A 23 8.19 5.03 7.12
C PHE A 23 8.04 3.63 7.74
N PHE A 24 8.02 2.58 6.92
CA PHE A 24 7.91 1.19 7.39
C PHE A 24 9.25 0.58 7.81
N PHE A 25 10.34 0.98 7.15
CA PHE A 25 11.69 0.62 7.56
C PHE A 25 12.33 1.85 8.14
N GLY A 26 12.29 1.99 9.47
CA GLY A 26 13.02 3.02 10.20
C GLY A 26 14.52 2.89 9.96
N ARG A 27 14.99 3.41 8.82
CA ARG A 27 16.39 3.68 8.55
C ARG A 27 16.71 4.93 9.34
N THR A 28 17.55 4.76 10.36
CA THR A 28 18.34 5.87 10.85
C THR A 28 19.01 6.49 9.62
N HIS A 29 18.75 7.77 9.34
CA HIS A 29 19.31 8.52 8.20
C HIS A 29 20.81 8.77 8.41
N THR A 30 21.56 7.71 8.60
CA THR A 30 23.00 7.76 8.81
C THR A 30 23.69 7.36 7.53
N LEU A 31 24.81 8.02 7.27
CA LEU A 31 25.63 7.79 6.11
C LEU A 31 26.39 6.46 6.28
N SER A 32 26.31 5.58 5.29
CA SER A 32 27.11 4.35 5.22
C SER A 32 28.58 4.69 4.94
N SER A 33 29.50 3.89 5.49
CA SER A 33 30.93 3.99 5.21
C SER A 33 31.22 3.94 3.70
N LYS A 34 30.52 3.08 2.95
CA LYS A 34 30.65 2.95 1.50
C LYS A 34 30.26 4.23 0.75
N THR A 35 29.22 4.92 1.24
CA THR A 35 28.78 6.19 0.68
C THR A 35 29.80 7.29 0.92
N ILE A 36 30.39 7.34 2.12
CA ILE A 36 31.50 8.26 2.41
C ILE A 36 32.66 8.02 1.46
N ASP A 37 33.06 6.77 1.28
CA ASP A 37 34.16 6.41 0.38
C ASP A 37 33.90 6.92 -1.04
N ARG A 38 32.69 6.75 -1.57
CA ARG A 38 32.30 7.33 -2.89
C ARG A 38 32.39 8.85 -2.93
N VAL A 39 31.91 9.56 -1.91
CA VAL A 39 31.99 11.04 -1.89
C VAL A 39 33.44 11.51 -1.81
N ILE A 40 34.28 10.81 -1.04
CA ILE A 40 35.72 11.08 -0.96
C ILE A 40 36.38 10.85 -2.32
N ASP A 41 36.11 9.72 -2.96
CA ASP A 41 36.67 9.39 -4.27
C ASP A 41 36.25 10.43 -5.32
N ALA A 42 34.96 10.79 -5.38
CA ALA A 42 34.46 11.88 -6.23
C ALA A 42 35.16 13.21 -5.94
N THR A 43 35.34 13.57 -4.66
CA THR A 43 35.99 14.81 -4.24
C THR A 43 37.42 14.91 -4.80
N PHE A 44 38.23 13.86 -4.64
CA PHE A 44 39.61 13.86 -5.15
C PHE A 44 39.67 13.75 -6.68
N GLN A 45 38.71 13.08 -7.32
CA GLN A 45 38.58 13.12 -8.78
C GLN A 45 38.25 14.53 -9.30
N MET A 46 37.39 15.27 -8.60
CA MET A 46 37.04 16.64 -8.94
C MET A 46 38.24 17.58 -8.85
N ILE A 47 39.08 17.47 -7.80
CA ILE A 47 40.35 18.23 -7.71
C ILE A 47 41.22 17.99 -8.93
N ASN A 48 41.44 16.72 -9.30
CA ASN A 48 42.31 16.35 -10.42
C ASN A 48 41.79 16.92 -11.76
N LYS A 49 40.47 17.06 -11.89
CA LYS A 49 39.79 17.66 -13.04
C LYS A 49 39.63 19.18 -12.95
N LYS A 50 40.08 19.81 -11.85
CA LYS A 50 39.88 21.23 -11.53
C LYS A 50 38.40 21.64 -11.52
N ILE A 51 37.55 20.76 -11.00
CA ILE A 51 36.11 21.00 -10.86
C ILE A 51 35.84 21.47 -9.43
N GLY A 52 35.22 22.64 -9.29
CA GLY A 52 34.83 23.20 -8.00
C GLY A 52 33.52 22.59 -7.52
N GLY A 53 33.31 22.56 -6.20
CA GLY A 53 32.11 21.93 -5.65
C GLY A 53 31.87 22.25 -4.19
N LEU A 54 30.62 22.04 -3.77
CA LEU A 54 30.16 22.29 -2.41
C LEU A 54 29.21 21.18 -1.98
N ILE A 55 29.65 20.29 -1.10
CA ILE A 55 28.87 19.11 -0.68
C ILE A 55 28.58 19.25 0.81
N VAL A 56 27.30 19.29 1.19
CA VAL A 56 26.85 19.45 2.57
C VAL A 56 26.22 18.15 3.05
N PHE A 57 26.67 17.66 4.20
CA PHE A 57 26.07 16.52 4.89
C PHE A 57 25.16 17.03 5.99
N GLN A 58 23.88 16.71 5.87
CA GLN A 58 22.89 16.93 6.91
C GLN A 58 23.10 15.93 8.05
N LYS A 59 23.10 16.44 9.29
CA LYS A 59 23.16 15.64 10.52
C LYS A 59 21.82 15.73 11.28
N GLY A 60 21.77 16.40 12.43
CA GLY A 60 20.58 16.53 13.26
C GLY A 60 19.65 17.64 12.78
N ASP A 61 20.21 18.78 12.41
CA ASP A 61 19.43 19.96 12.03
C ASP A 61 18.74 19.76 10.68
N ASN A 62 17.53 20.30 10.56
CA ASN A 62 16.78 20.21 9.33
C ASN A 62 17.19 21.30 8.35
N LEU A 63 18.08 20.97 7.41
CA LEU A 63 18.54 21.91 6.38
C LEU A 63 17.41 22.43 5.47
N ASP A 64 16.24 21.78 5.48
CA ASP A 64 15.07 22.24 4.74
C ASP A 64 14.54 23.60 5.20
N GLU A 65 14.74 23.95 6.47
CA GLU A 65 14.32 25.22 7.08
C GLU A 65 15.32 26.35 6.82
N ILE A 66 16.57 26.00 6.52
CA ILE A 66 17.66 26.96 6.29
C ILE A 66 17.80 27.28 4.80
N ILE A 67 17.62 26.27 3.94
CA ILE A 67 17.84 26.37 2.50
C ILE A 67 16.50 26.51 1.78
N ASN A 68 16.22 27.74 1.33
CA ASN A 68 14.98 28.07 0.62
C ASN A 68 15.03 27.76 -0.89
N GLN A 69 16.16 28.03 -1.54
CA GLN A 69 16.32 27.80 -2.98
C GLN A 69 17.19 26.56 -3.22
N LYS A 70 16.59 25.53 -3.82
CA LYS A 70 17.21 24.22 -4.07
C LYS A 70 16.43 23.47 -5.13
N LYS A 71 17.09 22.58 -5.87
CA LYS A 71 16.42 21.64 -6.79
C LYS A 71 16.38 20.25 -6.16
N LEU A 72 15.18 19.69 -6.00
CA LEU A 72 15.01 18.31 -5.56
C LEU A 72 15.61 17.37 -6.61
N LEU A 73 16.51 16.48 -6.16
CA LEU A 73 17.11 15.46 -7.00
C LEU A 73 16.74 14.05 -6.52
N ASP A 74 16.81 13.84 -5.20
CA ASP A 74 16.57 12.54 -4.54
C ASP A 74 17.19 11.33 -5.27
N ALA A 75 18.52 11.35 -5.42
CA ALA A 75 19.28 10.33 -6.13
C ALA A 75 20.17 9.51 -5.18
N GLU A 76 20.52 8.30 -5.62
CA GLU A 76 21.61 7.54 -4.98
C GLU A 76 22.95 8.24 -5.18
N ILE A 77 23.84 8.09 -4.21
CA ILE A 77 25.17 8.70 -4.26
C ILE A 77 26.10 7.81 -5.09
N ASP A 78 26.63 8.43 -6.14
CA ASP A 78 27.51 7.84 -7.13
C ASP A 78 28.57 8.87 -7.55
N GLU A 79 29.78 8.43 -7.87
CA GLU A 79 30.92 9.31 -8.13
C GLU A 79 30.70 10.13 -9.41
N GLU A 80 30.30 9.46 -10.48
CA GLU A 80 30.04 10.05 -11.79
C GLU A 80 28.90 11.07 -11.71
N LEU A 81 27.87 10.79 -10.91
CA LEU A 81 26.77 11.73 -10.68
C LEU A 81 27.26 13.01 -10.00
N LEU A 82 28.06 12.92 -8.94
CA LEU A 82 28.60 14.10 -8.26
C LEU A 82 29.46 14.93 -9.20
N ILE A 83 30.36 14.30 -9.96
CA ILE A 83 31.20 14.97 -10.95
C ILE A 83 30.32 15.64 -12.03
N SER A 84 29.27 14.97 -12.50
CA SER A 84 28.35 15.52 -13.49
C SER A 84 27.55 16.71 -12.97
N ILE A 85 27.13 16.70 -11.71
CA ILE A 85 26.41 17.82 -11.10
C ILE A 85 27.28 19.07 -11.10
N PHE A 86 28.53 18.95 -10.67
CA PHE A 86 29.46 20.07 -10.51
C PHE A 86 30.20 20.48 -11.80
N ASN A 87 30.01 19.77 -12.90
CA ASN A 87 30.54 20.19 -14.20
C ASN A 87 29.98 21.57 -14.59
N GLN A 88 30.83 22.53 -14.96
CA GLN A 88 30.43 23.91 -15.30
C GLN A 88 29.38 24.02 -16.42
N GLN A 89 29.23 23.00 -17.26
CA GLN A 89 28.19 22.95 -18.30
C GLN A 89 26.81 22.52 -17.76
N SER A 90 26.76 21.92 -16.57
CA SER A 90 25.54 21.40 -15.96
C SER A 90 24.70 22.53 -15.37
N PRO A 91 23.38 22.64 -15.61
CA PRO A 91 22.52 23.62 -14.93
C PRO A 91 22.39 23.42 -13.41
N LEU A 92 23.03 22.40 -12.83
CA LEU A 92 23.03 22.07 -11.41
C LEU A 92 24.33 22.44 -10.69
N HIS A 93 25.35 22.91 -11.41
CA HIS A 93 26.69 23.16 -10.85
C HIS A 93 26.77 24.38 -9.94
N ASP A 94 25.82 25.30 -10.08
CA ASP A 94 25.77 26.52 -9.29
C ASP A 94 25.04 26.28 -7.97
N GLY A 95 25.79 26.30 -6.87
CA GLY A 95 25.30 26.04 -5.52
C GLY A 95 25.84 24.72 -4.93
N ALA A 96 25.15 24.22 -3.91
CA ALA A 96 25.56 23.05 -3.16
C ALA A 96 24.75 21.80 -3.48
N VAL A 97 25.38 20.65 -3.27
CA VAL A 97 24.74 19.35 -3.15
C VAL A 97 24.48 19.06 -1.69
N ILE A 98 23.24 18.69 -1.35
CA ILE A 98 22.82 18.35 0.01
C ILE A 98 22.61 16.85 0.12
N ILE A 99 23.39 16.21 0.97
CA ILE A 99 23.33 14.78 1.27
C ILE A 99 22.60 14.58 2.60
N LYS A 100 21.60 13.69 2.61
CA LYS A 100 20.85 13.31 3.81
C LYS A 100 20.79 11.80 3.95
N GLY A 101 21.55 11.24 4.89
CA GLY A 101 21.83 9.80 4.90
C GLY A 101 22.51 9.38 3.60
N ASP A 102 22.15 8.23 3.03
CA ASP A 102 22.78 7.68 1.82
C ASP A 102 22.25 8.23 0.47
N ARG A 103 21.67 9.44 0.46
CA ARG A 103 21.08 10.02 -0.76
C ARG A 103 21.44 11.48 -0.95
N ILE A 104 21.58 11.87 -2.22
CA ILE A 104 21.60 13.26 -2.63
C ILE A 104 20.16 13.75 -2.61
N ARG A 105 19.80 14.57 -1.62
CA ARG A 105 18.45 15.11 -1.49
C ARG A 105 18.24 16.28 -2.46
N TYR A 106 19.20 17.21 -2.48
CA TYR A 106 19.12 18.42 -3.30
C TYR A 106 20.42 18.69 -4.07
N ALA A 107 20.29 19.37 -5.20
CA ALA A 107 21.39 20.00 -5.92
C ALA A 107 21.06 21.49 -6.15
N ALA A 108 22.05 22.27 -6.59
CA ALA A 108 21.92 23.71 -6.79
C ALA A 108 21.31 24.45 -5.58
N ALA A 109 21.67 24.02 -4.37
CA ALA A 109 21.19 24.62 -3.14
C ALA A 109 21.95 25.93 -2.86
N LEU A 110 21.21 27.03 -2.71
CA LEU A 110 21.79 28.33 -2.35
C LEU A 110 21.94 28.40 -0.83
N LEU A 111 23.19 28.44 -0.36
CA LEU A 111 23.51 28.44 1.06
C LEU A 111 23.69 29.87 1.62
N PRO A 112 23.46 30.07 2.93
CA PRO A 112 23.83 31.31 3.60
C PRO A 112 25.35 31.51 3.59
N LEU A 113 25.79 32.76 3.44
CA LEU A 113 27.21 33.12 3.47
C LEU A 113 27.64 33.51 4.89
N SER A 114 28.80 33.01 5.32
CA SER A 114 29.43 33.48 6.57
C SER A 114 29.82 34.95 6.48
N LYS A 115 29.52 35.69 7.54
CA LYS A 115 29.89 37.10 7.74
C LYS A 115 31.15 37.27 8.58
N SER A 116 31.81 36.17 8.96
CA SER A 116 33.01 36.21 9.79
C SER A 116 34.15 36.96 9.09
N THR A 117 34.75 37.91 9.80
CA THR A 117 35.94 38.66 9.36
C THR A 117 37.24 37.88 9.56
N GLN A 118 37.18 36.72 10.24
CA GLN A 118 38.33 35.84 10.47
C GLN A 118 38.65 34.96 9.24
N LEU A 119 37.73 34.89 8.27
CA LEU A 119 37.95 34.12 7.05
C LEU A 119 38.93 34.84 6.12
N PRO A 120 39.83 34.11 5.43
CA PRO A 120 40.77 34.70 4.47
C PRO A 120 40.08 35.58 3.44
N LYS A 121 40.71 36.70 3.07
CA LYS A 121 40.12 37.70 2.16
C LYS A 121 39.99 37.16 0.73
N GLU A 122 40.91 36.28 0.36
CA GLU A 122 40.96 35.60 -0.92
C GLU A 122 39.85 34.56 -1.11
N TRP A 123 39.13 34.17 -0.04
CA TRP A 123 38.05 33.17 -0.14
C TRP A 123 36.81 33.74 -0.82
N GLY A 124 36.46 33.11 -1.95
CA GLY A 124 35.26 33.42 -2.73
C GLY A 124 33.95 32.95 -2.10
N THR A 125 32.86 33.09 -2.85
CA THR A 125 31.50 32.84 -2.38
C THR A 125 31.26 31.40 -1.94
N ARG A 126 31.75 30.39 -2.67
CA ARG A 126 31.60 28.96 -2.29
C ARG A 126 32.25 28.63 -0.94
N HIS A 127 33.41 29.21 -0.66
CA HIS A 127 34.10 29.04 0.62
C HIS A 127 33.25 29.62 1.76
N ARG A 128 32.78 30.86 1.59
CA ARG A 128 31.93 31.54 2.58
C ARG A 128 30.57 30.85 2.75
N ALA A 129 30.01 30.30 1.69
CA ALA A 129 28.78 29.50 1.69
C ALA A 129 28.97 28.21 2.50
N GLY A 130 30.06 27.48 2.26
CA GLY A 130 30.39 26.26 2.99
C GLY A 130 30.61 26.51 4.48
N VAL A 131 31.24 27.63 4.85
CA VAL A 131 31.34 28.03 6.26
C VAL A 131 29.97 28.42 6.81
N GLY A 132 29.23 29.27 6.12
CA GLY A 132 27.97 29.85 6.59
C GLY A 132 26.90 28.80 6.87
N ILE A 133 26.79 27.74 6.06
CA ILE A 133 25.85 26.65 6.36
C ILE A 133 26.21 25.90 7.65
N THR A 134 27.51 25.74 7.95
CA THR A 134 27.99 25.09 9.17
C THR A 134 28.00 26.00 10.40
N GLU A 135 27.82 27.31 10.22
CA GLU A 135 27.51 28.24 11.31
C GLU A 135 26.03 28.17 11.70
N ALA A 136 25.16 27.94 10.71
CA ALA A 136 23.71 27.89 10.88
C ALA A 136 23.17 26.49 11.21
N SER A 137 24.00 25.43 11.14
CA SER A 137 23.59 24.05 11.39
C SER A 137 24.74 23.18 11.93
N ASP A 138 24.38 22.02 12.49
CA ASP A 138 25.31 20.95 12.88
C ASP A 138 25.88 20.14 11.71
N GLY A 139 25.57 20.52 10.46
CA GLY A 139 26.06 19.87 9.26
C GLY A 139 27.56 20.09 9.02
N LYS A 140 28.13 19.25 8.17
CA LYS A 140 29.51 19.40 7.66
C LYS A 140 29.50 19.70 6.18
N CYS A 141 30.47 20.47 5.72
CA CYS A 141 30.57 20.85 4.32
C CYS A 141 31.96 20.61 3.76
N ILE A 142 32.05 19.86 2.65
CA ILE A 142 33.24 19.76 1.82
C ILE A 142 33.21 20.90 0.80
N ILE A 143 34.27 21.69 0.79
CA ILE A 143 34.49 22.77 -0.18
C ILE A 143 35.65 22.33 -1.08
N ILE A 144 35.42 22.33 -2.39
CA ILE A 144 36.40 21.95 -3.41
C ILE A 144 36.71 23.18 -4.25
N SER A 145 37.96 23.64 -4.22
CA SER A 145 38.38 24.86 -4.91
C SER A 145 38.88 24.56 -6.33
N GLU A 146 38.17 25.06 -7.34
CA GLU A 146 38.59 24.95 -8.75
C GLU A 146 39.85 25.76 -9.07
N GLU A 147 40.05 26.87 -8.38
CA GLU A 147 41.18 27.78 -8.62
C GLU A 147 42.47 27.29 -7.96
N ARG A 148 42.35 26.70 -6.76
CA ARG A 148 43.51 26.36 -5.92
C ARG A 148 43.81 24.87 -5.86
N GLY A 149 42.88 24.03 -6.33
CA GLY A 149 43.00 22.58 -6.25
C GLY A 149 43.07 22.07 -4.80
N GLU A 150 42.42 22.76 -3.86
CA GLU A 150 42.41 22.40 -2.44
C GLU A 150 41.03 21.89 -2.01
N VAL A 151 41.02 20.99 -1.03
CA VAL A 151 39.82 20.54 -0.32
C VAL A 151 39.85 21.03 1.10
N LEU A 152 38.72 21.60 1.51
CA LEU A 152 38.50 22.08 2.86
C LEU A 152 37.27 21.39 3.44
N LEU A 153 37.34 21.03 4.72
CA LEU A 153 36.21 20.54 5.49
C LEU A 153 35.78 21.63 6.48
N ALA A 154 34.57 22.14 6.30
CA ALA A 154 33.94 23.08 7.22
C ALA A 154 33.02 22.35 8.22
N SER A 155 33.04 22.76 9.48
CA SER A 155 32.20 22.25 10.56
C SER A 155 32.13 23.28 11.69
N GLY A 156 30.93 23.64 12.14
CA GLY A 156 30.74 24.61 13.24
C GLY A 156 31.40 25.96 12.98
N GLY A 157 31.38 26.44 11.73
CA GLY A 157 32.02 27.70 11.32
C GLY A 157 33.55 27.68 11.24
N LYS A 158 34.18 26.54 11.55
CA LYS A 158 35.64 26.34 11.42
C LYS A 158 35.95 25.56 10.17
N VAL A 159 37.16 25.72 9.65
CA VAL A 159 37.62 25.05 8.42
C VAL A 159 38.94 24.36 8.66
N LYS A 160 39.06 23.13 8.18
CA LYS A 160 40.29 22.34 8.17
C LYS A 160 40.67 22.03 6.72
N ARG A 161 41.93 22.25 6.35
CA ARG A 161 42.47 21.80 5.06
C ARG A 161 42.70 20.30 5.08
N ILE A 162 42.37 19.65 3.97
CA ILE A 162 42.45 18.20 3.80
C ILE A 162 43.42 17.92 2.66
N GLU A 163 44.47 17.15 2.93
CA GLU A 163 45.47 16.78 1.92
C GLU A 163 45.31 15.33 1.46
N LYS A 164 44.78 14.46 2.33
CA LYS A 164 44.69 13.02 2.09
C LYS A 164 43.26 12.50 2.28
N LYS A 165 42.94 11.40 1.61
CA LYS A 165 41.62 10.74 1.69
C LYS A 165 41.31 10.31 3.12
N GLU A 166 42.30 9.84 3.84
CA GLU A 166 42.19 9.35 5.22
C GLU A 166 41.77 10.47 6.18
N GLU A 167 42.32 11.67 6.01
CA GLU A 167 41.97 12.85 6.83
C GLU A 167 40.52 13.28 6.59
N LEU A 168 40.03 13.17 5.35
CA LEU A 168 38.64 13.46 5.03
C LEU A 168 37.71 12.42 5.64
N LYS A 169 38.08 11.14 5.55
CA LYS A 169 37.32 10.02 6.13
C LYS A 169 37.20 10.15 7.64
N GLU A 170 38.30 10.46 8.32
CA GLU A 170 38.31 10.75 9.75
C GLU A 170 37.44 11.97 10.08
N GLY A 171 37.55 13.03 9.28
CA GLY A 171 36.74 14.25 9.44
C GLY A 171 35.23 14.04 9.27
N LEU A 172 34.80 12.97 8.58
CA LEU A 172 33.39 12.62 8.37
C LEU A 172 32.92 11.44 9.25
N SER A 173 33.79 10.90 10.10
CA SER A 173 33.53 9.69 10.88
C SER A 173 32.35 9.80 11.86
N ASP A 174 32.07 10.99 12.40
CA ASP A 174 30.95 11.24 13.32
C ASP A 174 29.58 11.35 12.61
N ILE A 175 29.57 11.44 11.27
CA ILE A 175 28.36 11.38 10.44
C ILE A 175 28.16 9.96 9.87
N SER A 176 29.25 9.18 9.78
CA SER A 176 29.20 7.76 9.42
C SER A 176 28.55 6.94 10.53
N GLN A 177 27.74 5.95 10.17
CA GLN A 177 27.68 4.75 11.00
C GLN A 177 29.00 4.00 10.79
N THR A 178 29.77 3.79 11.86
CA THR A 178 30.74 2.70 11.88
C THR A 178 29.94 1.41 11.74
N GLU A 179 30.21 0.64 10.69
CA GLU A 179 29.77 -0.75 10.61
C GLU A 179 30.54 -1.58 11.66
N ASP A 180 30.33 -1.32 12.95
CA ASP A 180 30.67 -2.27 14.00
C ASP A 180 29.66 -3.42 13.95
N ASN A 181 29.98 -4.32 13.02
CA ASN A 181 29.24 -5.48 12.63
C ASN A 181 29.48 -6.63 13.63
N LYS A 182 28.65 -6.74 14.69
CA LYS A 182 28.47 -8.00 15.46
C LYS A 182 27.09 -8.23 16.09
N ASN A 183 26.04 -7.43 15.86
CA ASN A 183 24.78 -7.67 16.58
C ASN A 183 23.47 -7.30 15.84
N LYS A 184 23.48 -7.16 14.52
CA LYS A 184 22.29 -6.72 13.77
C LYS A 184 21.22 -7.83 13.65
N ASP A 185 21.61 -9.09 13.75
CA ASP A 185 20.69 -10.24 13.67
C ASP A 185 19.94 -10.51 14.99
N TRP A 186 20.35 -9.91 16.12
CA TRP A 186 19.66 -10.07 17.41
C TRP A 186 18.64 -8.92 17.70
N VAL A 187 18.83 -7.73 17.13
CA VAL A 187 18.05 -6.53 17.51
C VAL A 187 16.62 -6.53 16.93
N TRP A 188 16.40 -7.12 15.75
CA TRP A 188 15.06 -7.20 15.14
C TRP A 188 14.07 -7.97 16.01
N GLY A 189 14.49 -9.09 16.60
CA GLY A 189 13.71 -9.84 17.57
C GLY A 189 13.33 -8.93 18.75
N LYS A 190 14.31 -8.43 19.51
CA LYS A 190 14.03 -7.62 20.70
C LYS A 190 13.18 -6.36 20.44
N LYS A 191 13.27 -5.73 19.26
CA LYS A 191 12.50 -4.52 18.93
C LYS A 191 11.06 -4.82 18.50
N ILE A 192 10.82 -5.95 17.83
CA ILE A 192 9.45 -6.44 17.54
C ILE A 192 8.73 -6.84 18.82
N PHE A 193 9.45 -7.45 19.77
CA PHE A 193 8.89 -7.93 21.04
C PHE A 193 8.67 -6.83 22.11
N ARG A 194 9.10 -5.58 21.88
CA ARG A 194 9.04 -4.53 22.92
C ARG A 194 7.66 -3.89 23.11
N ASP A 195 6.86 -3.79 22.04
CA ASP A 195 5.53 -3.16 22.05
C ASP A 195 4.41 -4.15 21.69
N ILE A 196 4.65 -5.44 21.89
CA ILE A 196 3.67 -6.52 21.65
C ILE A 196 2.31 -6.29 22.32
N PRO A 197 2.18 -5.82 23.57
CA PRO A 197 0.86 -5.67 24.18
C PRO A 197 -0.04 -4.68 23.42
N ARG A 198 0.53 -3.62 22.82
CA ARG A 198 -0.23 -2.65 22.01
C ARG A 198 -0.59 -3.19 20.63
N LYS A 199 0.31 -3.97 20.02
CA LYS A 199 0.06 -4.61 18.71
C LYS A 199 -1.00 -5.71 18.80
N ILE A 200 -0.98 -6.49 19.89
CA ILE A 200 -2.00 -7.50 20.18
C ILE A 200 -3.36 -6.84 20.40
N LEU A 201 -3.43 -5.71 21.12
CA LEU A 201 -4.69 -4.98 21.32
C LEU A 201 -5.34 -4.57 19.99
N PHE A 202 -4.54 -4.06 19.04
CA PHE A 202 -5.04 -3.69 17.71
C PHE A 202 -5.51 -4.91 16.91
N LEU A 203 -4.76 -6.01 16.97
CA LEU A 203 -5.11 -7.24 16.26
C LEU A 203 -6.38 -7.87 16.83
N ILE A 204 -6.55 -7.89 18.15
CA ILE A 204 -7.78 -8.34 18.81
C ILE A 204 -8.96 -7.49 18.37
N LEU A 205 -8.79 -6.16 18.34
CA LEU A 205 -9.86 -5.25 17.92
C LEU A 205 -10.30 -5.53 16.47
N VAL A 206 -9.34 -5.73 15.56
CA VAL A 206 -9.63 -6.11 14.17
C VAL A 206 -10.33 -7.47 14.09
N CYS A 207 -9.88 -8.47 14.85
CA CYS A 207 -10.51 -9.78 14.89
C CYS A 207 -11.94 -9.73 15.44
N VAL A 208 -12.20 -8.95 16.49
CA VAL A 208 -13.54 -8.77 17.07
C VAL A 208 -14.49 -8.14 16.05
N ILE A 209 -14.02 -7.11 15.32
CA ILE A 209 -14.80 -6.47 14.25
C ILE A 209 -15.10 -7.47 13.13
N TRP A 210 -14.11 -8.27 12.72
CA TRP A 210 -14.29 -9.28 11.68
C TRP A 210 -15.26 -10.38 12.08
N ILE A 211 -15.16 -10.86 13.33
CA ILE A 211 -16.10 -11.84 13.88
C ILE A 211 -17.51 -11.25 13.90
N PHE A 212 -17.66 -10.01 14.35
CA PHE A 212 -18.96 -9.33 14.39
C PHE A 212 -19.59 -9.16 13.00
N LEU A 213 -18.78 -8.85 11.97
CA LEU A 213 -19.24 -8.73 10.59
C LEU A 213 -19.71 -10.05 9.98
N ILE A 214 -19.02 -11.17 10.27
CA ILE A 214 -19.39 -12.49 9.73
C ILE A 214 -20.53 -13.14 10.55
N ALA A 215 -20.63 -12.84 11.84
CA ALA A 215 -21.51 -13.55 12.77
C ALA A 215 -23.02 -13.31 12.55
N VAL A 216 -23.43 -12.57 11.53
CA VAL A 216 -24.85 -12.45 11.16
C VAL A 216 -25.26 -13.69 10.35
N PRO A 217 -26.00 -14.66 10.94
CA PRO A 217 -26.38 -15.87 10.23
C PRO A 217 -27.44 -15.52 9.18
N GLN A 218 -27.23 -15.93 7.93
CA GLN A 218 -28.29 -15.93 6.92
C GLN A 218 -29.12 -17.21 7.16
N SER A 219 -30.35 -17.07 7.64
CA SER A 219 -31.23 -18.21 7.94
C SER A 219 -31.69 -18.90 6.66
N GLU A 220 -31.38 -20.18 6.50
CA GLU A 220 -31.94 -21.08 5.48
C GLU A 220 -33.00 -21.96 6.17
N ILE A 221 -34.26 -21.92 5.70
CA ILE A 221 -35.34 -22.77 6.26
C ILE A 221 -35.78 -23.79 5.20
N ASN A 222 -35.85 -25.06 5.61
CA ASN A 222 -36.47 -26.13 4.84
C ASN A 222 -37.99 -26.01 4.97
N TYR A 223 -38.68 -25.82 3.84
CA TYR A 223 -40.12 -25.65 3.81
C TYR A 223 -40.75 -26.70 2.91
N THR A 224 -41.74 -27.43 3.42
CA THR A 224 -42.49 -28.43 2.66
C THR A 224 -43.73 -27.76 2.08
N ALA A 225 -43.78 -27.63 0.75
CA ALA A 225 -44.87 -26.96 0.05
C ALA A 225 -45.75 -27.98 -0.70
N PRO A 226 -47.09 -27.82 -0.68
CA PRO A 226 -47.99 -28.65 -1.46
C PRO A 226 -47.90 -28.35 -2.96
N ILE A 227 -48.03 -29.39 -3.80
CA ILE A 227 -48.01 -29.27 -5.26
C ILE A 227 -49.45 -29.23 -5.80
N GLU A 228 -49.76 -28.25 -6.65
CA GLU A 228 -51.03 -28.21 -7.40
C GLU A 228 -50.75 -28.37 -8.90
N TYR A 229 -51.40 -29.36 -9.51
CA TYR A 229 -51.31 -29.64 -10.95
C TYR A 229 -52.43 -28.91 -11.70
N TYR A 230 -52.09 -28.14 -12.74
CA TYR A 230 -53.07 -27.38 -13.53
C TYR A 230 -52.93 -27.69 -15.04
N SER A 231 -54.03 -27.48 -15.79
CA SER A 231 -54.12 -27.75 -17.24
C SER A 231 -53.91 -29.22 -17.65
N ILE A 232 -54.62 -30.14 -17.01
CA ILE A 232 -54.68 -31.55 -17.46
C ILE A 232 -55.49 -31.60 -18.77
N PRO A 233 -54.94 -32.16 -19.87
CA PRO A 233 -55.68 -32.33 -21.13
C PRO A 233 -56.93 -33.20 -20.94
N GLN A 234 -58.05 -32.86 -21.60
CA GLN A 234 -59.37 -33.47 -21.41
C GLN A 234 -59.46 -34.99 -21.72
N ASN A 235 -58.37 -35.60 -22.21
CA ASN A 235 -58.28 -37.01 -22.60
C ASN A 235 -57.31 -37.85 -21.74
N LEU A 236 -56.75 -37.30 -20.66
CA LEU A 236 -55.74 -37.97 -19.84
C LEU A 236 -56.03 -37.83 -18.33
N GLU A 237 -55.78 -38.89 -17.58
CA GLU A 237 -55.86 -38.90 -16.11
C GLU A 237 -54.50 -39.32 -15.51
N ILE A 238 -54.16 -38.77 -14.35
CA ILE A 238 -52.91 -39.10 -13.64
C ILE A 238 -53.05 -40.50 -13.05
N ALA A 239 -52.25 -41.44 -13.53
CA ALA A 239 -52.27 -42.81 -13.02
C ALA A 239 -51.31 -42.96 -11.83
N GLY A 240 -51.85 -43.24 -10.64
CA GLY A 240 -51.10 -43.51 -9.40
C GLY A 240 -51.34 -42.47 -8.29
N ASP A 241 -50.53 -42.52 -7.22
CA ASP A 241 -50.52 -41.53 -6.14
C ASP A 241 -49.32 -40.58 -6.34
N PRO A 242 -49.50 -39.40 -6.98
CA PRO A 242 -48.40 -38.48 -7.22
C PRO A 242 -47.91 -37.87 -5.90
N PRO A 243 -46.63 -37.46 -5.82
CA PRO A 243 -46.13 -36.77 -4.63
C PRO A 243 -46.94 -35.49 -4.41
N LYS A 244 -47.53 -35.37 -3.21
CA LYS A 244 -48.39 -34.26 -2.80
C LYS A 244 -47.60 -33.07 -2.24
N GLU A 245 -46.32 -33.28 -1.93
CA GLU A 245 -45.44 -32.32 -1.27
C GLU A 245 -44.05 -32.30 -1.91
N VAL A 246 -43.44 -31.11 -1.98
CA VAL A 246 -42.05 -30.89 -2.39
C VAL A 246 -41.32 -30.08 -1.32
N ASN A 247 -40.09 -30.49 -1.02
CA ASN A 247 -39.22 -29.75 -0.10
C ASN A 247 -38.51 -28.64 -0.89
N VAL A 248 -38.67 -27.40 -0.41
CA VAL A 248 -38.11 -26.18 -0.99
C VAL A 248 -37.23 -25.50 0.05
N ILE A 249 -36.02 -25.09 -0.35
CA ILE A 249 -35.11 -24.32 0.50
C ILE A 249 -35.25 -22.84 0.15
N LEU A 250 -35.71 -22.04 1.11
CA LEU A 250 -35.95 -20.61 0.97
C LEU A 250 -34.84 -19.82 1.67
N LYS A 251 -34.27 -18.82 0.98
CA LYS A 251 -33.29 -17.89 1.54
C LYS A 251 -33.90 -16.48 1.63
N GLY A 252 -33.81 -15.87 2.81
CA GLY A 252 -34.40 -14.56 3.08
C GLY A 252 -34.07 -14.03 4.48
N SER A 253 -34.52 -12.81 4.78
CA SER A 253 -34.32 -12.23 6.11
C SER A 253 -35.10 -13.01 7.17
N GLN A 254 -34.49 -13.18 8.35
CA GLN A 254 -35.02 -14.03 9.42
C GLN A 254 -36.44 -13.64 9.86
N ARG A 255 -36.80 -12.36 9.79
CA ARG A 255 -38.14 -11.84 10.11
C ARG A 255 -39.21 -12.26 9.10
N ILE A 256 -38.84 -12.38 7.83
CA ILE A 256 -39.76 -12.79 6.76
C ILE A 256 -39.98 -14.30 6.82
N LEU A 257 -38.89 -15.06 6.98
CA LEU A 257 -38.97 -16.53 7.03
C LEU A 257 -39.73 -17.04 8.26
N SER A 258 -39.69 -16.33 9.40
CA SER A 258 -40.44 -16.68 10.61
C SER A 258 -41.95 -16.43 10.54
N THR A 259 -42.45 -15.69 9.54
CA THR A 259 -43.87 -15.32 9.42
C THR A 259 -44.59 -16.09 8.29
N LEU A 260 -43.87 -16.93 7.55
CA LEU A 260 -44.44 -17.76 6.48
C LEU A 260 -45.31 -18.88 7.08
N LYS A 261 -46.61 -18.90 6.75
CA LYS A 261 -47.52 -20.00 7.11
C LYS A 261 -47.46 -21.12 6.05
N PRO A 262 -47.57 -22.40 6.45
CA PRO A 262 -47.50 -23.60 5.57
C PRO A 262 -48.32 -23.55 4.27
N ASN A 263 -49.38 -22.74 4.22
CA ASN A 263 -50.36 -22.73 3.13
C ASN A 263 -50.22 -21.56 2.14
N GLN A 264 -49.15 -20.75 2.22
CA GLN A 264 -48.99 -19.53 1.40
C GLN A 264 -48.07 -19.68 0.20
N ILE A 265 -47.32 -20.78 0.10
CA ILE A 265 -46.43 -21.09 -1.01
C ILE A 265 -47.07 -22.23 -1.81
N ARG A 266 -47.60 -21.92 -2.99
CA ARG A 266 -48.18 -22.91 -3.91
C ARG A 266 -47.24 -23.12 -5.09
N ILE A 267 -46.86 -24.37 -5.35
CA ILE A 267 -46.08 -24.73 -6.52
C ILE A 267 -47.06 -25.14 -7.62
N MET A 268 -47.16 -24.32 -8.67
CA MET A 268 -48.05 -24.59 -9.81
C MET A 268 -47.29 -25.32 -10.90
N VAL A 269 -47.67 -26.56 -11.19
CA VAL A 269 -47.06 -27.37 -12.26
C VAL A 269 -48.00 -27.42 -13.46
N ASN A 270 -47.58 -26.85 -14.59
CA ASN A 270 -48.35 -26.81 -15.83
C ASN A 270 -48.17 -28.11 -16.63
N LEU A 271 -49.28 -28.81 -16.92
CA LEU A 271 -49.31 -30.09 -17.65
C LEU A 271 -49.77 -29.99 -19.11
N SER A 272 -49.95 -28.79 -19.66
CA SER A 272 -50.50 -28.57 -21.01
C SER A 272 -49.71 -29.19 -22.17
N SER A 273 -48.42 -29.50 -21.98
CA SER A 273 -47.53 -30.07 -23.00
C SER A 273 -47.27 -31.58 -22.82
N ALA A 274 -47.94 -32.22 -21.87
CA ALA A 274 -47.70 -33.61 -21.52
C ALA A 274 -48.33 -34.60 -22.54
N ARG A 275 -47.61 -35.68 -22.87
CA ARG A 275 -48.02 -36.71 -23.86
C ARG A 275 -48.37 -38.03 -23.17
N ARG A 276 -49.05 -38.97 -23.84
CA ARG A 276 -49.37 -40.31 -23.28
C ARG A 276 -48.09 -41.04 -22.82
N GLY A 277 -48.11 -41.60 -21.61
CA GLY A 277 -46.97 -42.32 -21.00
C GLY A 277 -46.23 -41.54 -19.92
N VAL A 278 -44.98 -41.95 -19.61
CA VAL A 278 -44.16 -41.36 -18.55
C VAL A 278 -43.58 -40.02 -19.01
N ASN A 279 -44.07 -38.93 -18.43
CA ASN A 279 -43.52 -37.58 -18.64
C ASN A 279 -42.59 -37.21 -17.48
N GLN A 280 -41.43 -36.64 -17.81
CA GLN A 280 -40.48 -36.10 -16.85
C GLN A 280 -40.55 -34.58 -16.90
N ILE A 281 -41.04 -33.95 -15.84
CA ILE A 281 -41.17 -32.49 -15.76
C ILE A 281 -40.09 -31.96 -14.84
N SER A 282 -39.23 -31.08 -15.36
CA SER A 282 -38.19 -30.40 -14.59
C SER A 282 -38.73 -29.12 -13.94
N LEU A 283 -38.60 -29.02 -12.63
CA LEU A 283 -39.01 -27.82 -11.89
C LEU A 283 -37.99 -26.70 -12.12
N THR A 284 -38.43 -25.55 -12.65
CA THR A 284 -37.59 -24.38 -12.93
C THR A 284 -38.16 -23.16 -12.18
N GLU A 285 -37.30 -22.26 -11.70
CA GLU A 285 -37.65 -21.06 -10.90
C GLU A 285 -38.75 -20.17 -11.51
N ALA A 286 -38.95 -20.23 -12.83
CA ALA A 286 -39.93 -19.44 -13.57
C ALA A 286 -41.41 -19.83 -13.35
N ASN A 287 -41.69 -20.99 -12.72
CA ASN A 287 -43.05 -21.48 -12.50
C ASN A 287 -43.59 -21.23 -11.08
N ILE A 288 -42.91 -20.40 -10.28
CA ILE A 288 -43.25 -20.20 -8.86
C ILE A 288 -43.54 -18.73 -8.61
N ASN A 289 -44.77 -18.45 -8.19
CA ASN A 289 -45.17 -17.11 -7.79
C ASN A 289 -44.76 -16.89 -6.33
N THR A 290 -43.55 -16.37 -6.10
CA THR A 290 -43.01 -16.06 -4.76
C THR A 290 -43.19 -14.59 -4.39
N PHE A 291 -43.21 -14.28 -3.09
CA PHE A 291 -43.27 -12.91 -2.58
C PHE A 291 -41.95 -12.14 -2.87
N PRO A 292 -41.98 -10.81 -3.11
CA PRO A 292 -40.77 -10.01 -3.31
C PRO A 292 -39.81 -10.10 -2.12
N GLY A 293 -38.55 -10.46 -2.36
CA GLY A 293 -37.50 -10.55 -1.32
C GLY A 293 -37.22 -11.95 -0.77
N ILE A 294 -37.83 -13.01 -1.33
CA ILE A 294 -37.49 -14.42 -1.06
C ILE A 294 -36.90 -15.04 -2.33
N ILE A 295 -35.72 -15.65 -2.21
CA ILE A 295 -35.04 -16.34 -3.32
C ILE A 295 -35.10 -17.85 -3.05
N VAL A 296 -35.59 -18.61 -4.02
CA VAL A 296 -35.58 -20.08 -3.94
C VAL A 296 -34.23 -20.59 -4.41
N LYS A 297 -33.53 -21.36 -3.57
CA LYS A 297 -32.15 -21.79 -3.84
C LYS A 297 -32.07 -23.19 -4.49
N SER A 298 -33.01 -24.08 -4.17
CA SER A 298 -33.07 -25.44 -4.74
C SER A 298 -34.41 -26.12 -4.45
N PHE A 299 -34.77 -27.11 -5.28
CA PHE A 299 -35.98 -27.93 -5.17
C PHE A 299 -35.60 -29.41 -5.05
N TYR A 300 -36.25 -30.16 -4.17
CA TYR A 300 -36.08 -31.62 -4.13
C TYR A 300 -37.44 -32.35 -4.18
N PRO A 301 -37.67 -33.25 -5.16
CA PRO A 301 -36.79 -33.63 -6.29
C PRO A 301 -36.85 -32.63 -7.46
N HIS A 302 -35.74 -32.49 -8.21
CA HIS A 302 -35.63 -31.57 -9.36
C HIS A 302 -36.48 -31.98 -10.58
N ALA A 303 -36.89 -33.25 -10.63
CA ALA A 303 -37.73 -33.80 -11.69
C ALA A 303 -38.79 -34.73 -11.09
N ILE A 304 -40.04 -34.54 -11.52
CA ILE A 304 -41.16 -35.40 -11.13
C ILE A 304 -41.52 -36.26 -12.34
N LYS A 305 -41.61 -37.59 -12.14
CA LYS A 305 -42.09 -38.54 -13.14
C LYS A 305 -43.59 -38.71 -12.97
N ILE A 306 -44.37 -38.32 -13.98
CA ILE A 306 -45.83 -38.43 -13.96
C ILE A 306 -46.24 -39.34 -15.11
N ASN A 307 -47.02 -40.38 -14.80
CA ASN A 307 -47.56 -41.28 -15.82
C ASN A 307 -48.99 -40.85 -16.16
N LEU A 308 -49.23 -40.53 -17.43
CA LEU A 308 -50.54 -40.12 -17.93
C LEU A 308 -51.14 -41.24 -18.77
N LEU A 309 -52.33 -41.71 -18.39
CA LEU A 309 -53.10 -42.73 -19.10
C LEU A 309 -54.35 -42.10 -19.72
N ASP A 310 -54.84 -42.70 -20.80
CA ASP A 310 -56.09 -42.30 -21.44
C ASP A 310 -57.28 -42.71 -20.55
N ILE A 311 -58.28 -41.85 -20.44
CA ILE A 311 -59.50 -42.08 -19.66
C ILE A 311 -60.22 -43.36 -20.13
N SER A 312 -60.03 -43.76 -21.39
CA SER A 312 -60.56 -45.00 -21.96
C SER A 312 -59.87 -46.28 -21.46
N ASP A 313 -58.61 -46.21 -21.01
CA ASP A 313 -57.83 -47.37 -20.51
C ASP A 313 -58.06 -47.63 -19.00
N LEU A 314 -58.41 -46.61 -18.21
CA LEU A 314 -58.72 -46.77 -16.77
C LEU A 314 -60.03 -47.53 -16.53
N LYS A 315 -61.02 -47.35 -17.42
CA LYS A 315 -62.30 -48.07 -17.38
C LYS A 315 -62.21 -49.55 -17.79
N LYS A 316 -61.08 -50.00 -18.35
CA LYS A 316 -60.88 -51.40 -18.78
C LYS A 316 -60.16 -52.26 -17.73
N LYS A 317 -59.78 -51.66 -16.59
CA LYS A 317 -59.03 -52.29 -15.51
C LYS A 317 -59.71 -52.20 -14.13
N MET A 318 -60.94 -51.69 -14.07
CA MET A 318 -61.93 -51.90 -13.00
C MET A 318 -62.93 -52.96 -13.45
#